data_AF-A0A8R1WYW1-F1
#
_entry.id   AF-A0A8R1WYW1-F1
#
_cell.length_a   1.000
_cell.length_b   1.000
_cell.length_c   1.000
_cell.angle_alpha   90.00
_cell.angle_beta   90.00
_cell.angle_gamma   90.00
#
_symmetry.space_group_name_H-M   'P 1'
#
loop_
_entity.id
_entity.type
_entity.pdbx_description
1 polymer ?
#
loop_
_entity_poly.entity_id
_entity_poly.type
_entity_poly.pdbx_seq_one_letter_code
_entity_poly.pdbx_strand_id
1 'polypeptide(L)'
;MSKIKHNELDDLMVILRKQTCGQNLSKTARTLLSSPRNTIIWSVNSCYYCHFGVRVGLTEVLEVEQNQINNFNISIKISTDGLPLSNSSTSELWPIMGCIVHSSVVFIIGVYHGYSKPDNANEFLQDFFVEITDLINNGFVYKEALHSISIYCFTCDTPARSFITMTKGHAGYYSCSKCCQEGEYIDHRMCFPNVTNSVLRTDNCYINQEYGDYQLDYMHLVCIGVTRKIMALWLAGKPAYKIVHLPTKKI
;
A
#
# COMPACT_ATOMS: atom_id res chain seq x y z
N MET A 1 24.44 4.01 20.18
CA MET A 1 25.35 3.81 19.02
C MET A 1 25.01 4.83 17.95
N SER A 2 25.98 5.63 17.51
CA SER A 2 25.74 6.66 16.48
C SER A 2 25.35 5.99 15.16
N LYS A 3 24.14 6.30 14.65
CA LYS A 3 23.67 5.86 13.33
C LYS A 3 24.39 6.65 12.23
N ILE A 4 25.60 6.22 11.86
CA ILE A 4 26.32 6.77 10.69
C ILE A 4 25.56 6.34 9.43
N LYS A 5 25.30 7.26 8.50
CA LYS A 5 24.60 6.91 7.26
C LYS A 5 25.52 6.07 6.36
N HIS A 6 24.95 5.13 5.61
CA HIS A 6 25.74 4.33 4.66
C HIS A 6 26.51 5.19 3.66
N ASN A 7 25.95 6.32 3.20
CA ASN A 7 26.66 7.23 2.29
C ASN A 7 27.88 7.87 2.95
N GLU A 8 27.77 8.29 4.22
CA GLU A 8 28.88 8.86 4.99
C GLU A 8 29.97 7.81 5.26
N LEU A 9 29.56 6.56 5.49
CA LEU A 9 30.47 5.43 5.62
C LEU A 9 31.13 5.06 4.29
N ASP A 10 30.41 5.14 3.16
CA ASP A 10 30.95 4.97 1.81
C ASP A 10 32.03 6.03 1.52
N ASP A 11 31.74 7.31 1.83
CA ASP A 11 32.69 8.41 1.66
C ASP A 11 33.94 8.23 2.52
N LEU A 12 33.76 7.81 3.78
CA LEU A 12 34.87 7.47 4.66
C LEU A 12 35.70 6.30 4.14
N MET A 13 35.05 5.26 3.58
CA MET A 13 35.73 4.11 2.98
C MET A 13 36.58 4.51 1.77
N VAL A 14 36.11 5.45 0.94
CA VAL A 14 36.90 5.99 -0.17
C VAL A 14 38.18 6.67 0.34
N ILE A 15 38.10 7.41 1.44
CA ILE A 15 39.26 8.08 2.05
C ILE A 15 40.23 7.05 2.64
N LEU A 16 39.73 6.11 3.44
CA LEU A 16 40.55 5.11 4.12
C LEU A 16 41.26 4.18 3.14
N ARG A 17 40.63 3.84 2.01
CA ARG A 17 41.24 3.01 0.96
C ARG A 17 42.42 3.66 0.23
N LYS A 18 42.61 4.98 0.35
CA LYS A 18 43.80 5.67 -0.19
C LYS A 18 45.04 5.46 0.69
N GLN A 19 44.86 5.08 1.95
CA GLN A 19 45.94 4.75 2.87
C GLN A 19 46.39 3.30 2.66
N THR A 20 47.68 3.01 2.84
CA THR A 20 48.24 1.66 2.70
C THR A 20 47.58 0.64 3.63
N CYS A 21 47.20 1.04 4.85
CA CYS A 21 46.48 0.20 5.81
C CYS A 21 45.02 -0.10 5.43
N GLY A 22 44.41 0.68 4.53
CA GLY A 22 43.01 0.59 4.17
C GLY A 22 42.71 -0.07 2.83
N GLN A 23 43.71 -0.52 2.07
CA GLN A 23 43.50 -1.06 0.72
C GLN A 23 42.60 -2.32 0.68
N ASN A 24 42.56 -3.08 1.78
CA ASN A 24 41.73 -4.28 1.95
C ASN A 24 40.30 -4.00 2.42
N LEU A 25 39.97 -2.75 2.78
CA LEU A 25 38.60 -2.39 3.20
C LEU A 25 37.67 -2.44 2.00
N SER A 26 36.41 -2.85 2.21
CA SER A 26 35.42 -2.90 1.13
C SER A 26 35.07 -1.49 0.62
N LYS A 27 34.59 -1.42 -0.63
CA LYS A 27 34.30 -0.13 -1.29
C LYS A 27 33.00 0.52 -0.80
N THR A 28 32.13 -0.27 -0.20
CA THR A 28 30.81 0.17 0.23
C THR A 28 30.47 -0.39 1.62
N ALA A 29 29.79 0.43 2.41
CA ALA A 29 29.15 0.13 3.68
C ALA A 29 28.35 -1.17 3.62
N ARG A 30 27.57 -1.39 2.54
CA ARG A 30 26.82 -2.64 2.32
C ARG A 30 27.69 -3.88 2.29
N THR A 31 28.88 -3.77 1.69
CA THR A 31 29.83 -4.89 1.62
C THR A 31 30.61 -5.03 2.92
N LEU A 32 30.92 -3.91 3.59
CA LEU A 32 31.59 -3.89 4.90
C LEU A 32 30.72 -4.53 5.98
N LEU A 33 29.43 -4.20 5.98
CA LEU A 33 28.44 -4.63 6.96
C LEU A 33 27.79 -5.96 6.58
N SER A 34 28.29 -6.63 5.53
CA SER A 34 27.77 -7.92 5.05
C SER A 34 26.24 -7.94 4.93
N SER A 35 25.65 -6.86 4.41
CA SER A 35 24.19 -6.74 4.32
C SER A 35 23.62 -7.94 3.55
N PRO A 36 22.56 -8.60 4.06
CA PRO A 36 21.98 -9.77 3.42
C PRO A 36 21.63 -9.48 1.96
N ARG A 37 22.06 -10.35 1.05
CA ARG A 37 21.85 -10.18 -0.40
C ARG A 37 20.67 -10.98 -0.94
N ASN A 38 20.23 -11.99 -0.20
CA ASN A 38 19.17 -12.89 -0.59
C ASN A 38 18.14 -12.94 0.55
N THR A 39 16.87 -12.79 0.18
CA THR A 39 15.72 -13.01 1.06
C THR A 39 14.75 -13.91 0.31
N ILE A 40 13.92 -14.67 1.02
CA ILE A 40 12.89 -15.50 0.39
C ILE A 40 11.86 -14.54 -0.20
N ILE A 41 11.78 -14.52 -1.53
CA ILE A 41 10.86 -13.67 -2.28
C ILE A 41 9.91 -14.58 -3.06
N TRP A 42 8.61 -14.39 -2.85
CA TRP A 42 7.58 -14.98 -3.70
C TRP A 42 7.49 -14.18 -5.00
N SER A 43 7.64 -14.83 -6.15
CA SER A 43 7.56 -14.16 -7.45
C SER A 43 6.52 -14.80 -8.37
N VAL A 44 5.56 -14.00 -8.84
CA VAL A 44 4.58 -14.41 -9.86
C VAL A 44 4.44 -13.26 -10.85
N ASN A 45 4.59 -13.52 -12.15
CA ASN A 45 4.38 -12.55 -13.24
C ASN A 45 5.04 -11.17 -13.03
N SER A 46 6.34 -11.14 -12.69
CA SER A 46 7.11 -9.90 -12.42
C SER A 46 6.67 -9.09 -11.19
N CYS A 47 5.82 -9.66 -10.35
CA CYS A 47 5.50 -9.14 -9.02
C CYS A 47 6.28 -9.92 -7.98
N TYR A 48 6.67 -9.25 -6.90
CA TYR A 48 7.50 -9.80 -5.83
C TYR A 48 6.88 -9.51 -4.48
N TYR A 49 6.82 -10.49 -3.60
CA TYR A 49 6.40 -10.31 -2.21
C TYR A 49 7.44 -10.90 -1.26
N CYS A 50 7.75 -10.14 -0.21
CA CYS A 50 8.65 -10.55 0.86
C CYS A 50 7.93 -10.40 2.20
N HIS A 51 7.76 -11.51 2.92
CA HIS A 51 7.17 -11.52 4.25
C HIS A 51 8.26 -11.51 5.31
N PHE A 52 8.22 -10.52 6.21
CA PHE A 52 9.14 -10.39 7.34
C PHE A 52 8.54 -10.94 8.64
N GLY A 53 7.23 -10.72 8.81
CA GLY A 53 6.46 -11.23 9.93
C GLY A 53 6.26 -10.23 11.07
N VAL A 54 5.06 -10.24 11.63
CA VAL A 54 4.65 -9.50 12.82
C VAL A 54 5.47 -9.95 14.02
N ARG A 55 5.74 -11.25 14.18
CA ARG A 55 6.48 -11.79 15.33
C ARG A 55 7.90 -11.25 15.40
N VAL A 56 8.57 -11.16 14.25
CA VAL A 56 9.92 -10.59 14.14
C VAL A 56 9.88 -9.11 14.48
N GLY A 57 8.98 -8.35 13.86
CA GLY A 57 8.84 -6.92 14.12
C GLY A 57 8.51 -6.58 15.58
N LEU A 58 7.62 -7.35 16.23
CA LEU A 58 7.31 -7.18 17.65
C LEU A 58 8.54 -7.43 18.54
N THR A 59 9.31 -8.48 18.24
CA THR A 59 10.53 -8.82 18.98
C THR A 59 11.53 -7.65 18.89
N GLU A 60 11.76 -7.12 17.68
CA GLU A 60 12.66 -5.99 17.45
C GLU A 60 12.22 -4.72 18.20
N VAL A 61 10.91 -4.40 18.17
CA VAL A 61 10.39 -3.22 18.88
C VAL A 61 10.55 -3.37 20.39
N LEU A 62 10.24 -4.55 20.96
CA LEU A 62 10.35 -4.79 22.40
C LEU A 62 11.80 -4.81 22.90
N GLU A 63 12.75 -5.18 22.04
CA GLU A 63 14.18 -5.07 22.35
C GLU A 63 14.62 -3.61 22.47
N VAL A 64 14.10 -2.73 21.60
CA VAL A 64 14.41 -1.30 21.60
C VAL A 64 13.65 -0.56 22.71
N GLU A 65 12.37 -0.87 22.91
CA GLU A 65 11.47 -0.19 23.84
C GLU A 65 11.07 -1.12 25.01
N GLN A 66 12.04 -1.42 25.87
CA GLN A 66 11.84 -2.33 27.01
C GLN A 66 10.71 -1.92 27.97
N ASN A 67 10.33 -0.64 27.99
CA ASN A 67 9.23 -0.13 28.79
C ASN A 67 7.86 -0.71 28.38
N GLN A 68 7.71 -1.20 27.14
CA GLN A 68 6.48 -1.83 26.65
C GLN A 68 6.34 -3.29 27.12
N ILE A 69 7.40 -3.90 27.65
CA ILE A 69 7.42 -5.32 28.07
C ILE A 69 6.44 -5.59 29.21
N ASN A 70 6.13 -4.60 30.05
CA ASN A 70 5.22 -4.80 31.19
C ASN A 70 3.74 -4.90 30.78
N ASN A 71 3.40 -4.62 29.52
CA ASN A 71 2.04 -4.76 29.03
C ASN A 71 1.78 -6.20 28.57
N PHE A 72 0.98 -6.93 29.35
CA PHE A 72 0.46 -8.25 28.94
C PHE A 72 -0.47 -8.17 27.73
N ASN A 73 -0.96 -6.99 27.37
CA ASN A 73 -1.82 -6.75 26.21
C ASN A 73 -1.11 -5.81 25.23
N ILE A 74 -0.71 -6.34 24.08
CA ILE A 74 -0.06 -5.57 23.02
C ILE A 74 -1.10 -5.30 21.94
N SER A 75 -1.51 -4.04 21.83
CA SER A 75 -2.34 -3.58 20.74
C SER A 75 -1.49 -3.02 19.60
N ILE A 76 -1.82 -3.35 18.36
CA ILE A 76 -1.03 -3.03 17.17
C ILE A 76 -1.87 -2.20 16.18
N LYS A 77 -1.27 -1.16 15.62
CA LYS A 77 -1.78 -0.41 14.47
C LYS A 77 -1.13 -0.96 13.21
N ILE A 78 -1.94 -1.20 12.18
CA ILE A 78 -1.48 -1.72 10.90
C ILE A 78 -1.64 -0.64 9.83
N SER A 79 -0.66 -0.48 8.96
CA SER A 79 -0.68 0.51 7.89
C SER A 79 -0.29 -0.13 6.58
N THR A 80 -0.93 0.27 5.49
CA THR A 80 -0.50 -0.05 4.14
C THR A 80 -0.73 1.13 3.22
N ASP A 81 0.16 1.31 2.25
CA ASP A 81 0.15 2.42 1.30
C ASP A 81 0.92 2.03 0.03
N GLY A 82 0.68 2.74 -1.07
CA GLY A 82 1.42 2.61 -2.32
C GLY A 82 2.51 3.67 -2.42
N LEU A 83 3.76 3.25 -2.58
CA LEU A 83 4.92 4.13 -2.71
C LEU A 83 5.58 3.98 -4.10
N PRO A 84 5.55 5.01 -4.96
CA PRO A 84 6.28 4.96 -6.22
C PRO A 84 7.79 4.93 -5.95
N LEU A 85 8.50 3.99 -6.59
CA LEU A 85 9.95 3.85 -6.46
C LEU A 85 10.73 4.78 -7.38
N SER A 86 10.13 5.18 -8.50
CA SER A 86 10.75 6.12 -9.41
C SER A 86 9.70 6.96 -10.12
N ASN A 87 10.08 8.18 -10.51
CA ASN A 87 9.22 9.06 -11.28
C ASN A 87 9.12 8.67 -12.76
N SER A 88 10.01 7.80 -13.23
CA SER A 88 10.18 7.43 -14.64
C SER A 88 9.74 6.01 -14.97
N SER A 89 9.41 5.20 -13.97
CA SER A 89 8.87 3.84 -14.12
C SER A 89 7.57 3.74 -13.33
N THR A 90 6.69 2.82 -13.72
CA THR A 90 5.47 2.49 -12.98
C THR A 90 5.76 1.60 -11.77
N SER A 91 7.01 1.53 -11.31
CA SER A 91 7.38 0.63 -10.23
C SER A 91 6.89 1.17 -8.89
N GLU A 92 6.15 0.33 -8.17
CA GLU A 92 5.51 0.66 -6.89
C GLU A 92 5.91 -0.36 -5.82
N LEU A 93 6.07 0.12 -4.59
CA LEU A 93 6.15 -0.69 -3.39
C LEU A 93 4.87 -0.55 -2.57
N TRP A 94 4.40 -1.67 -2.07
CA TRP A 94 3.26 -1.72 -1.16
C TRP A 94 3.69 -2.42 0.13
N PRO A 95 4.18 -1.66 1.12
CA PRO A 95 4.50 -2.21 2.43
C PRO A 95 3.24 -2.47 3.27
N ILE A 96 3.32 -3.51 4.09
CA ILE A 96 2.49 -3.75 5.26
C ILE A 96 3.36 -3.40 6.45
N MET A 97 2.93 -2.44 7.25
CA MET A 97 3.69 -1.93 8.38
C MET A 97 2.89 -2.09 9.67
N GLY A 98 3.59 -2.31 10.77
CA GLY A 98 3.04 -2.41 12.11
C GLY A 98 3.65 -1.36 13.05
N CYS A 99 2.87 -0.97 14.05
CA CYS A 99 3.32 -0.11 15.14
C CYS A 99 2.54 -0.46 16.41
N ILE A 100 3.24 -0.67 17.53
CA ILE A 100 2.58 -0.90 18.82
C ILE A 100 1.88 0.41 19.26
N VAL A 101 0.68 0.31 19.83
CA VAL A 101 -0.02 1.48 20.35
C VAL A 101 0.84 2.16 21.44
N HIS A 102 0.99 3.49 21.34
CA HIS A 102 1.90 4.31 22.16
C HIS A 102 3.40 4.16 21.86
N SER A 103 3.80 3.32 20.92
CA SER A 103 5.16 3.33 20.37
C SER A 103 5.30 4.37 19.25
N SER A 104 6.54 4.80 19.01
CA SER A 104 6.93 5.56 17.81
C SER A 104 7.74 4.73 16.81
N VAL A 105 7.98 3.45 17.12
CA VAL A 105 8.77 2.55 16.28
C VAL A 105 7.84 1.83 15.32
N VAL A 106 8.06 2.05 14.03
CA VAL A 106 7.38 1.35 12.94
C VAL A 106 8.26 0.20 12.49
N PHE A 107 7.66 -0.97 12.28
CA PHE A 107 8.31 -2.15 11.72
C PHE A 107 7.60 -2.60 10.45
N ILE A 108 8.33 -3.31 9.60
CA ILE A 108 7.82 -3.85 8.34
C ILE A 108 7.36 -5.29 8.58
N ILE A 109 6.15 -5.60 8.17
CA ILE A 109 5.55 -6.95 8.25
C ILE A 109 5.71 -7.66 6.91
N GLY A 110 5.47 -6.94 5.82
CA GLY A 110 5.57 -7.49 4.47
C GLY A 110 5.78 -6.38 3.46
N VAL A 111 6.35 -6.70 2.31
CA VAL A 111 6.57 -5.75 1.22
C VAL A 111 6.23 -6.41 -0.09
N TYR A 112 5.29 -5.82 -0.81
CA TYR A 112 5.04 -6.13 -2.21
C TYR A 112 5.78 -5.14 -3.11
N HIS A 113 6.27 -5.62 -4.24
CA HIS A 113 6.86 -4.85 -5.33
C HIS A 113 6.23 -5.28 -6.65
N GLY A 114 5.84 -4.30 -7.46
CA GLY A 114 5.28 -4.53 -8.77
C GLY A 114 5.38 -3.30 -9.65
N TYR A 115 4.82 -3.41 -10.86
CA TYR A 115 4.66 -2.29 -11.81
C TYR A 115 3.25 -1.67 -11.76
N SER A 116 2.48 -2.09 -10.77
CA SER A 116 1.13 -1.65 -10.44
C SER A 116 0.84 -2.05 -8.99
N LYS A 117 -0.26 -1.53 -8.43
CA LYS A 117 -0.87 -2.08 -7.21
C LYS A 117 -1.08 -3.59 -7.32
N PRO A 118 -1.06 -4.33 -6.19
CA PRO A 118 -1.38 -5.76 -6.22
C PRO A 118 -2.80 -5.98 -6.77
N ASP A 119 -2.97 -7.03 -7.55
CA ASP A 119 -4.26 -7.32 -8.21
C ASP A 119 -5.33 -7.74 -7.20
N ASN A 120 -4.93 -8.51 -6.18
CA ASN A 120 -5.83 -9.08 -5.19
C ASN A 120 -5.36 -8.73 -3.77
N ALA A 121 -6.20 -7.99 -3.03
CA ALA A 121 -5.89 -7.61 -1.65
C ALA A 121 -5.85 -8.80 -0.69
N ASN A 122 -6.64 -9.86 -0.92
CA ASN A 122 -6.61 -11.05 -0.08
C ASN A 122 -5.28 -11.80 -0.23
N GLU A 123 -4.79 -11.95 -1.47
CA GLU A 123 -3.48 -12.57 -1.72
C GLU A 123 -2.34 -11.74 -1.13
N PHE A 124 -2.41 -10.42 -1.28
CA PHE A 124 -1.43 -9.49 -0.70
C PHE A 124 -1.35 -9.57 0.83
N LEU A 125 -2.49 -9.73 1.50
CA LEU A 125 -2.58 -9.78 2.96
C LEU A 125 -2.52 -11.20 3.54
N GLN A 126 -2.45 -12.24 2.72
CA GLN A 126 -2.63 -13.63 3.14
C GLN A 126 -1.65 -14.05 4.25
N ASP A 127 -0.34 -13.86 4.03
CA ASP A 127 0.69 -14.27 4.99
C ASP A 127 0.56 -13.48 6.31
N PHE A 128 0.30 -12.17 6.21
CA PHE A 128 0.01 -11.33 7.38
C PHE A 128 -1.22 -11.83 8.14
N PHE A 129 -2.31 -12.17 7.44
CA PHE A 129 -3.55 -12.61 8.04
C PHE A 129 -3.39 -13.94 8.78
N VAL A 130 -2.67 -14.89 8.19
CA VAL A 130 -2.38 -16.18 8.83
C VAL A 130 -1.60 -15.96 10.12
N GLU A 131 -0.53 -15.17 10.07
CA GLU A 131 0.33 -14.94 11.23
C GLU A 131 -0.37 -14.14 12.33
N ILE A 132 -1.07 -13.05 11.99
CA ILE A 132 -1.74 -12.22 13.00
C ILE A 132 -2.89 -12.98 13.67
N THR A 133 -3.59 -13.85 12.95
CA THR A 133 -4.66 -14.69 13.50
C THR A 133 -4.10 -15.71 14.50
N ASP A 134 -2.96 -16.33 14.19
CA ASP A 134 -2.24 -17.19 15.14
C ASP A 134 -1.86 -16.40 16.41
N LEU A 135 -1.27 -15.23 16.24
CA LEU A 135 -0.84 -14.38 17.36
C LEU A 135 -2.00 -13.87 18.24
N ILE A 136 -3.15 -13.56 17.65
CA ILE A 136 -4.34 -13.13 18.40
C ILE A 136 -4.91 -14.29 19.20
N ASN A 137 -4.99 -15.49 18.62
CA ASN A 137 -5.62 -16.65 19.26
C ASN A 137 -4.71 -17.33 20.29
N ASN A 138 -3.41 -17.45 19.98
CA ASN A 138 -2.44 -18.21 20.79
C ASN A 138 -1.54 -17.29 21.63
N GLY A 139 -1.53 -15.98 21.36
CA GLY A 139 -0.66 -15.02 22.01
C GLY A 139 0.77 -15.02 21.47
N PHE A 140 1.56 -14.07 21.97
CA PHE A 140 2.96 -13.86 21.63
C PHE A 140 3.83 -14.08 22.87
N VAL A 141 4.74 -15.06 22.81
CA VAL A 141 5.68 -15.33 23.90
C VAL A 141 6.95 -14.51 23.71
N TYR A 142 7.29 -13.68 24.68
CA TYR A 142 8.52 -12.89 24.71
C TYR A 142 9.13 -12.91 26.12
N LYS A 143 10.42 -13.26 26.23
CA LYS A 143 11.14 -13.41 27.52
C LYS A 143 10.35 -14.22 28.56
N GLU A 144 9.83 -15.38 28.14
CA GLU A 144 9.04 -16.31 28.97
C GLU A 144 7.67 -15.79 29.46
N ALA A 145 7.28 -14.56 29.08
CA ALA A 145 5.97 -14.01 29.33
C ALA A 145 5.05 -14.17 28.10
N LEU A 146 3.78 -14.51 28.34
CA LEU A 146 2.76 -14.58 27.30
C LEU A 146 2.02 -13.25 27.21
N HIS A 147 2.03 -12.64 26.03
CA HIS A 147 1.33 -11.40 25.73
C HIS A 147 0.14 -11.68 24.81
N SER A 148 -1.03 -11.15 25.15
CA SER A 148 -2.18 -11.15 24.24
C SER A 148 -1.99 -10.08 23.16
N ILE A 149 -2.34 -10.42 21.92
CA ILE A 149 -2.24 -9.51 20.77
C ILE A 149 -3.64 -9.07 20.36
N SER A 150 -3.80 -7.78 20.05
CA SER A 150 -5.01 -7.25 19.43
C SER A 150 -4.70 -6.22 18.35
N ILE A 151 -5.55 -6.14 17.33
CA ILE A 151 -5.47 -5.07 16.32
C ILE A 151 -6.29 -3.89 16.81
N TYR A 152 -5.63 -2.73 16.97
CA TYR A 152 -6.29 -1.50 17.38
C TYR A 152 -6.99 -0.81 16.20
N CYS A 153 -6.27 -0.61 15.09
CA CYS A 153 -6.83 -0.04 13.88
C CYS A 153 -5.95 -0.30 12.65
N PHE A 154 -6.57 -0.12 11.47
CA PHE A 154 -5.85 0.05 10.21
C PHE A 154 -5.78 1.54 9.86
N THR A 155 -4.58 2.05 9.64
CA THR A 155 -4.31 3.43 9.20
C THR A 155 -3.91 3.41 7.74
N CYS A 156 -4.83 3.79 6.86
CA CYS A 156 -4.59 3.83 5.41
C CYS A 156 -5.16 5.13 4.85
N ASP A 157 -4.55 5.62 3.77
CA ASP A 157 -5.16 6.68 2.97
C ASP A 157 -6.40 6.17 2.24
N THR A 158 -7.12 7.05 1.52
CA THR A 158 -8.39 6.63 0.93
C THR A 158 -8.23 5.59 -0.20
N PRO A 159 -7.29 5.75 -1.15
CA PRO A 159 -6.93 4.71 -2.12
C PRO A 159 -6.57 3.35 -1.49
N ALA A 160 -5.61 3.31 -0.57
CA ALA A 160 -5.16 2.07 0.06
C ALA A 160 -6.28 1.43 0.88
N ARG A 161 -7.09 2.22 1.60
CA ARG A 161 -8.28 1.73 2.29
C ARG A 161 -9.25 1.06 1.32
N SER A 162 -9.56 1.72 0.20
CA SER A 162 -10.49 1.17 -0.79
C SER A 162 -10.00 -0.15 -1.40
N PHE A 163 -8.68 -0.28 -1.57
CA PHE A 163 -8.04 -1.50 -2.03
C PHE A 163 -8.19 -2.65 -1.03
N ILE A 164 -7.78 -2.45 0.23
CA ILE A 164 -7.85 -3.52 1.24
C ILE A 164 -9.28 -3.91 1.61
N THR A 165 -10.24 -2.97 1.55
CA THR A 165 -11.65 -3.26 1.79
C THR A 165 -12.39 -3.72 0.54
N MET A 166 -11.70 -3.79 -0.61
CA MET A 166 -12.27 -4.12 -1.92
C MET A 166 -13.52 -3.29 -2.27
N THR A 167 -13.53 -2.01 -1.89
CA THR A 167 -14.63 -1.08 -2.17
C THR A 167 -14.28 -0.08 -3.25
N LYS A 168 -15.28 0.57 -3.85
CA LYS A 168 -15.03 1.66 -4.81
C LYS A 168 -14.11 2.76 -4.25
N GLY A 169 -13.20 3.22 -5.10
CA GLY A 169 -12.34 4.36 -4.79
C GLY A 169 -13.13 5.65 -4.53
N HIS A 170 -12.50 6.64 -3.92
CA HIS A 170 -13.09 7.90 -3.42
C HIS A 170 -13.93 8.72 -4.42
N ALA A 171 -13.77 8.48 -5.73
CA ALA A 171 -14.52 9.16 -6.78
C ALA A 171 -15.74 8.37 -7.29
N GLY A 172 -15.98 7.16 -6.78
CA GLY A 172 -17.12 6.33 -7.18
C GLY A 172 -18.43 6.77 -6.54
N TYR A 173 -19.55 6.51 -7.23
CA TYR A 173 -20.90 6.78 -6.72
C TYR A 173 -21.15 6.10 -5.36
N TYR A 174 -20.74 4.85 -5.18
CA TYR A 174 -20.84 4.13 -3.90
C TYR A 174 -19.51 4.11 -3.13
N SER A 175 -18.79 5.23 -3.11
CA SER A 175 -17.46 5.32 -2.47
C SER A 175 -17.48 5.63 -0.97
N CYS A 176 -18.63 6.00 -0.41
CA CYS A 176 -18.74 6.25 1.02
C CYS A 176 -18.49 4.96 1.81
N SER A 177 -17.51 4.98 2.70
CA SER A 177 -17.13 3.82 3.52
C SER A 177 -18.00 3.64 4.78
N LYS A 178 -19.08 4.41 4.92
CA LYS A 178 -19.92 4.39 6.13
C LYS A 178 -21.38 4.12 5.84
N CYS A 179 -21.87 4.54 4.67
CA CYS A 179 -23.27 4.39 4.29
C CYS A 179 -23.42 3.78 2.90
N CYS A 180 -24.61 3.29 2.63
CA CYS A 180 -24.99 2.64 1.38
C CYS A 180 -25.54 3.62 0.34
N GLN A 181 -25.58 4.92 0.66
CA GLN A 181 -26.15 5.92 -0.24
C GLN A 181 -25.32 6.04 -1.53
N GLU A 182 -26.00 6.25 -2.64
CA GLU A 182 -25.37 6.65 -3.88
C GLU A 182 -24.98 8.13 -3.80
N GLY A 183 -23.75 8.45 -4.18
CA GLY A 183 -23.25 9.81 -4.24
C GLY A 183 -23.78 10.57 -5.45
N GLU A 184 -23.71 11.88 -5.38
CA GLU A 184 -24.08 12.79 -6.47
C GLU A 184 -22.85 13.53 -6.97
N TYR A 185 -22.72 13.67 -8.29
CA TYR A 185 -21.62 14.42 -8.89
C TYR A 185 -22.00 15.90 -9.02
N ILE A 186 -21.51 16.72 -8.09
CA ILE A 186 -21.83 18.14 -7.96
C ILE A 186 -20.53 18.94 -8.06
N ASP A 187 -20.48 19.99 -8.89
CA ASP A 187 -19.31 20.87 -9.04
C ASP A 187 -17.97 20.14 -9.21
N HIS A 188 -17.96 19.12 -10.09
CA HIS A 188 -16.81 18.28 -10.36
C HIS A 188 -16.31 17.42 -9.19
N ARG A 189 -17.15 17.18 -8.18
CA ARG A 189 -16.82 16.41 -6.98
C ARG A 189 -17.91 15.38 -6.69
N MET A 190 -17.50 14.25 -6.13
CA MET A 190 -18.45 13.27 -5.60
C MET A 190 -18.89 13.73 -4.20
N CYS A 191 -20.20 13.94 -4.04
CA CYS A 191 -20.81 14.47 -2.84
C CYS A 191 -21.84 13.49 -2.28
N PHE A 192 -22.00 13.48 -0.97
CA PHE A 192 -23.01 12.68 -0.26
C PHE A 192 -23.91 13.63 0.52
N PRO A 193 -24.79 14.38 -0.17
CA PRO A 193 -25.55 15.48 0.43
C PRO A 193 -26.60 14.98 1.43
N ASN A 194 -27.06 13.74 1.30
CA ASN A 194 -28.10 13.17 2.13
C ASN A 194 -27.51 12.51 3.40
N VAL A 195 -27.35 13.32 4.44
CA VAL A 195 -26.76 12.89 5.74
C VAL A 195 -27.79 12.38 6.75
N THR A 196 -29.09 12.62 6.52
CA THR A 196 -30.18 12.19 7.40
C THR A 196 -30.75 10.83 6.99
N ASN A 197 -30.88 9.90 7.94
CA ASN A 197 -31.46 8.56 7.74
C ASN A 197 -30.77 7.67 6.68
N SER A 198 -29.48 7.88 6.43
CA SER A 198 -28.73 7.02 5.52
C SER A 198 -28.56 5.61 6.12
N VAL A 199 -28.83 4.57 5.33
CA VAL A 199 -28.52 3.18 5.71
C VAL A 199 -27.01 3.03 5.87
N LEU A 200 -26.58 2.59 7.05
CA LEU A 200 -25.17 2.35 7.34
C LEU A 200 -24.70 1.05 6.68
N ARG A 201 -23.44 1.02 6.26
CA ARG A 201 -22.81 -0.22 5.81
C ARG A 201 -22.66 -1.17 7.00
N THR A 202 -22.89 -2.45 6.72
CA THR A 202 -22.64 -3.54 7.67
C THR A 202 -21.45 -4.37 7.20
N ASP A 203 -20.86 -5.16 8.08
CA ASP A 203 -19.76 -6.08 7.71
C ASP A 203 -20.17 -7.03 6.59
N ASN A 204 -21.44 -7.46 6.59
CA ASN A 204 -22.00 -8.32 5.55
C ASN A 204 -21.96 -7.65 4.16
N CYS A 205 -22.15 -6.32 4.08
CA CYS A 205 -22.03 -5.58 2.83
C CYS A 205 -20.60 -5.63 2.24
N TYR A 206 -19.57 -5.67 3.11
CA TYR A 206 -18.18 -5.80 2.69
C TYR A 206 -17.86 -7.23 2.27
N ILE A 207 -18.29 -8.22 3.06
CA ILE A 207 -18.07 -9.64 2.79
C ILE A 207 -18.68 -10.04 1.43
N ASN A 208 -19.89 -9.56 1.14
CA ASN A 208 -20.58 -9.85 -0.11
C ASN A 208 -20.14 -8.96 -1.27
N GLN A 209 -19.22 -8.02 -1.04
CA GLN A 209 -18.73 -7.07 -2.04
C GLN A 209 -19.87 -6.32 -2.78
N GLU A 210 -20.96 -6.00 -2.09
CA GLU A 210 -22.18 -5.38 -2.67
C GLU A 210 -21.89 -4.06 -3.40
N TYR A 211 -20.83 -3.36 -2.96
CA TYR A 211 -20.37 -2.09 -3.50
C TYR A 211 -18.90 -2.17 -3.95
N GLY A 212 -18.51 -3.34 -4.44
CA GLY A 212 -17.17 -3.58 -4.96
C GLY A 212 -16.84 -2.69 -6.16
N ASP A 213 -15.56 -2.38 -6.31
CA ASP A 213 -15.07 -1.82 -7.56
C ASP A 213 -14.97 -2.98 -8.56
N TYR A 214 -15.95 -3.12 -9.46
CA TYR A 214 -15.75 -3.92 -10.65
C TYR A 214 -14.59 -3.27 -11.39
N GLN A 215 -13.47 -3.97 -11.51
CA GLN A 215 -12.30 -3.52 -12.26
C GLN A 215 -12.80 -3.09 -13.65
N LEU A 216 -12.95 -1.78 -13.85
CA LEU A 216 -13.42 -1.26 -15.12
C LEU A 216 -12.29 -1.53 -16.11
N ASP A 217 -12.54 -2.50 -16.99
CA ASP A 217 -11.62 -2.90 -18.05
C ASP A 217 -11.12 -1.65 -18.81
N TYR A 218 -9.93 -1.73 -19.38
CA TYR A 218 -9.27 -0.68 -20.19
C TYR A 218 -10.24 -0.02 -21.19
N MET A 219 -11.21 -0.79 -21.70
CA MET A 219 -12.30 -0.30 -22.54
C MET A 219 -13.12 0.83 -21.90
N HIS A 220 -13.47 0.73 -20.61
CA HIS A 220 -14.32 1.70 -19.92
C HIS A 220 -13.54 2.93 -19.41
N LEU A 221 -12.31 2.73 -18.94
CA LEU A 221 -11.50 3.81 -18.37
C LEU A 221 -10.78 4.64 -19.44
N VAL A 222 -10.22 3.98 -20.46
CA VAL A 222 -9.40 4.64 -21.48
C VAL A 222 -10.17 4.75 -22.78
N CYS A 223 -10.70 3.65 -23.32
CA CYS A 223 -11.30 3.70 -24.65
C CYS A 223 -12.57 4.57 -24.68
N ILE A 224 -13.53 4.42 -23.76
CA ILE A 224 -14.77 5.22 -23.78
C ILE A 224 -14.51 6.69 -23.42
N GLY A 225 -13.70 6.96 -22.39
CA GLY A 225 -13.38 8.33 -21.98
C GLY A 225 -12.63 9.11 -23.07
N VAL A 226 -11.62 8.48 -23.68
CA VAL A 226 -10.82 9.07 -24.76
C VAL A 226 -11.64 9.16 -26.05
N THR A 227 -12.37 8.10 -26.44
CA THR A 227 -13.23 8.15 -27.65
C THR A 227 -14.32 9.19 -27.52
N ARG A 228 -14.97 9.35 -26.36
CA ARG A 228 -15.97 10.40 -26.15
C ARG A 228 -15.38 11.79 -26.27
N LYS A 229 -14.19 12.02 -25.71
CA LYS A 229 -13.47 13.31 -25.81
C LYS A 229 -13.03 13.61 -27.24
N ILE A 230 -12.56 12.59 -27.96
CA ILE A 230 -12.19 12.66 -29.38
C ILE A 230 -13.43 12.95 -30.23
N MET A 231 -14.54 12.24 -30.03
CA MET A 231 -15.80 12.49 -30.74
C MET A 231 -16.32 13.91 -30.49
N ALA A 232 -16.27 14.39 -29.25
CA ALA A 232 -16.66 15.76 -28.92
C ALA A 232 -15.77 16.80 -29.62
N LEU A 233 -14.46 16.56 -29.70
CA LEU A 233 -13.53 17.41 -30.46
C LEU A 233 -13.84 17.40 -31.97
N TRP A 234 -14.17 16.24 -32.53
CA TRP A 234 -14.47 16.05 -33.95
C TRP A 234 -15.83 16.64 -34.38
N LEU A 235 -16.82 16.63 -33.49
CA LEU A 235 -18.17 17.12 -33.78
C LEU A 235 -18.36 18.60 -33.38
N ALA A 236 -17.82 19.01 -32.24
CA ALA A 236 -18.08 20.32 -31.63
C ALA A 236 -16.83 21.16 -31.39
N GLY A 237 -15.62 20.62 -31.58
CA GLY A 237 -14.35 21.33 -31.37
C GLY A 237 -14.04 22.44 -32.37
N LYS A 238 -12.83 22.98 -32.32
CA LYS A 238 -12.40 24.06 -33.24
C LYS A 238 -12.36 23.53 -34.69
N PRO A 239 -12.58 24.39 -35.71
CA PRO A 239 -12.69 23.97 -37.11
C PRO A 239 -11.52 23.14 -37.64
N ALA A 240 -10.29 23.39 -37.16
CA ALA A 240 -9.09 22.63 -37.55
C ALA A 240 -9.12 21.14 -37.12
N TYR A 241 -10.00 20.79 -36.17
CA TYR A 241 -10.13 19.44 -35.62
C TYR A 241 -11.50 18.82 -35.87
N LYS A 242 -12.43 19.57 -36.50
CA LYS A 242 -13.76 19.08 -36.86
C LYS A 242 -13.69 18.24 -38.11
N ILE A 243 -14.50 17.19 -38.17
CA ILE A 243 -14.67 16.43 -39.40
C ILE A 243 -15.35 17.33 -40.42
N VAL A 244 -14.72 17.53 -41.58
CA VAL A 244 -15.29 18.28 -42.70
C VAL A 244 -16.59 17.57 -43.12
N HIS A 245 -17.68 18.33 -43.23
CA HIS A 245 -18.98 17.79 -43.60
C HIS A 245 -18.87 17.08 -44.96
N LEU A 246 -18.94 15.75 -44.97
CA LEU A 246 -18.96 14.98 -46.21
C LEU A 246 -20.27 15.32 -46.93
N PRO A 247 -20.22 15.81 -48.19
CA PRO A 247 -21.43 16.08 -48.94
C PRO A 247 -22.19 14.77 -49.11
N THR A 248 -23.38 14.70 -48.51
CA THR A 248 -24.30 13.59 -48.71
C THR A 248 -24.70 13.55 -50.18
N LYS A 249 -24.16 12.61 -50.94
CA LYS A 249 -24.78 12.20 -52.19
C LYS A 249 -26.11 11.57 -51.79
N LYS A 250 -27.21 12.28 -52.08
CA LYS A 250 -28.56 11.71 -52.03
C LYS A 250 -28.54 10.40 -52.82
N ILE A 251 -28.84 9.30 -52.15
CA ILE A 251 -29.33 8.06 -52.76
C ILE A 251 -30.84 8.21 -52.84
#